data_AF-A0A5A9F3V5-F1
#
_entry.id   AF-A0A5A9F3V5-F1
#
_cell.length_a   1.000
_cell.length_b   1.000
_cell.length_c   1.000
_cell.angle_alpha   90.00
_cell.angle_beta   90.00
_cell.angle_gamma   90.00
#
_symmetry.space_group_name_H-M   'P 1'
#
loop_
_entity.id
_entity.type
_entity.pdbx_description
1 polymer ?
#
loop_
_entity_poly.entity_id
_entity_poly.type
_entity_poly.pdbx_seq_one_letter_code
_entity_poly.pdbx_strand_id
1 'polypeptide(L)'
;MVAACLEDEGEAVEPLPWCRWAWRAWHALSDDRQWRSGGMGPPSPCNIPWSVMRSYAADHGYDLPILFRLLRAMDGVYAEWWAEKVKEANKKPSTE
;
A
#
# COMPACT_ATOMS: atom_id res chain seq x y z
N MET A 1 -4.55 -21.73 -9.72
CA MET A 1 -3.46 -20.95 -10.35
C MET A 1 -3.46 -19.51 -9.80
N VAL A 2 -3.09 -19.33 -8.52
CA VAL A 2 -2.92 -17.98 -7.91
C VAL A 2 -1.53 -17.84 -7.25
N ALA A 3 -0.85 -18.96 -6.96
CA ALA A 3 0.46 -18.96 -6.32
C ALA A 3 1.62 -18.47 -7.20
N ALA A 4 1.46 -18.49 -8.54
CA ALA A 4 2.55 -18.20 -9.48
C ALA A 4 2.89 -16.70 -9.64
N CYS A 5 2.19 -15.79 -8.95
CA CYS A 5 2.46 -14.34 -9.04
C CYS A 5 3.34 -13.80 -7.90
N LEU A 6 3.73 -14.62 -6.92
CA LEU A 6 4.47 -14.17 -5.73
C LEU A 6 5.98 -14.45 -5.76
N GLU A 7 6.51 -15.04 -6.84
CA GLU A 7 7.86 -15.63 -6.84
C GLU A 7 9.02 -14.65 -7.06
N ASP A 8 8.81 -13.32 -6.98
CA ASP A 8 9.90 -12.33 -7.14
C ASP A 8 9.76 -11.11 -6.21
N GLU A 9 9.16 -11.30 -5.03
CA GLU A 9 9.16 -10.30 -3.97
C GLU A 9 10.13 -10.79 -2.88
N GLY A 10 11.10 -9.96 -2.50
CA GLY A 10 12.16 -10.32 -1.54
C GLY A 10 11.63 -10.84 -0.20
N GLU A 11 12.53 -11.25 0.69
CA GLU A 11 12.18 -11.87 1.98
C GLU A 11 11.06 -11.11 2.70
N ALA A 12 9.95 -11.81 2.94
CA ALA A 12 8.76 -11.24 3.58
C ALA A 12 9.15 -10.69 4.96
N VAL A 13 9.20 -9.36 5.07
CA VAL A 13 9.56 -8.70 6.32
C VAL A 13 8.38 -8.83 7.28
N GLU A 14 8.55 -9.64 8.33
CA GLU A 14 7.59 -9.72 9.42
C GLU A 14 7.56 -8.39 10.21
N PRO A 15 6.40 -7.75 10.38
CA PRO A 15 6.30 -6.54 11.17
C PRO A 15 6.59 -6.84 12.65
N LEU A 16 7.22 -5.89 13.33
CA LEU A 16 7.44 -5.98 14.78
C LEU A 16 6.10 -6.18 15.51
N PRO A 17 6.07 -6.97 16.62
CA PRO A 17 4.81 -7.32 17.29
C PRO A 17 3.94 -6.11 17.67
N TRP A 18 4.56 -5.00 18.07
CA TRP A 18 3.86 -3.78 18.50
C TRP A 18 3.18 -3.01 17.35
N CYS A 19 3.60 -3.20 16.09
CA CYS A 19 3.01 -2.54 14.92
C CYS A 19 2.18 -3.48 14.03
N ARG A 20 2.12 -4.77 14.37
CA ARG A 20 1.40 -5.80 13.61
C ARG A 20 -0.09 -5.47 13.41
N TRP A 21 -0.73 -4.81 14.37
CA TRP A 21 -2.13 -4.38 14.24
C TRP A 21 -2.30 -3.30 13.16
N ALA A 22 -1.37 -2.35 13.06
CA ALA A 22 -1.38 -1.30 12.05
C ALA A 22 -1.03 -1.87 10.67
N TRP A 23 -0.11 -2.83 10.60
CA TRP A 23 0.19 -3.58 9.38
C TRP A 23 -1.06 -4.30 8.85
N ARG A 24 -1.79 -5.01 9.73
CA ARG A 24 -3.06 -5.66 9.38
C ARG A 24 -4.11 -4.65 8.91
N ALA A 25 -4.24 -3.51 9.58
CA ALA A 25 -5.15 -2.45 9.17
C ALA A 25 -4.79 -1.90 7.79
N TRP A 26 -3.51 -1.68 7.50
CA TRP A 26 -3.04 -1.19 6.21
C TRP A 26 -3.41 -2.15 5.07
N HIS A 27 -3.23 -3.46 5.27
CA HIS A 27 -3.67 -4.47 4.31
C HIS A 27 -5.20 -4.59 4.21
N ALA A 28 -5.91 -4.54 5.32
CA ALA A 28 -7.38 -4.64 5.31
C ALA A 28 -8.05 -3.48 4.56
N LEU A 29 -7.41 -2.32 4.54
CA LEU A 29 -7.89 -1.10 3.90
C LEU A 29 -7.29 -0.85 2.51
N SER A 30 -6.52 -1.80 1.95
CA SER A 30 -5.82 -1.60 0.68
C SER A 30 -6.78 -1.38 -0.49
N ASP A 31 -7.93 -2.05 -0.46
CA ASP A 31 -8.93 -2.02 -1.53
C ASP A 31 -9.74 -0.70 -1.55
N ASP A 32 -9.80 0.00 -0.41
CA ASP A 32 -10.41 1.33 -0.29
C ASP A 32 -9.51 2.45 -0.87
N ARG A 33 -8.29 2.10 -1.29
CA ARG A 33 -7.34 3.06 -1.83
C ARG A 33 -7.83 3.56 -3.19
N GLN A 34 -7.95 4.88 -3.30
CA GLN A 34 -8.25 5.52 -4.57
C GLN A 34 -7.02 5.54 -5.48
N TRP A 35 -7.26 5.52 -6.78
CA TRP A 35 -6.23 5.62 -7.81
C TRP A 35 -6.41 6.92 -8.58
N ARG A 36 -5.34 7.72 -8.66
CA ARG A 36 -5.31 8.90 -9.51
C ARG A 36 -4.90 8.51 -10.92
N SER A 37 -5.64 8.97 -11.93
CA SER A 37 -5.24 8.76 -13.32
C SER A 37 -3.89 9.45 -13.61
N GLY A 38 -3.02 8.77 -14.36
CA GLY A 38 -1.71 9.30 -14.72
C GLY A 38 -1.70 10.17 -15.98
N GLY A 39 -2.86 10.39 -16.61
CA GLY A 39 -2.94 11.04 -17.92
C GLY A 39 -2.22 10.21 -18.98
N MET A 40 -1.03 10.68 -19.39
CA MET A 40 -0.12 9.96 -20.30
C MET A 40 0.79 8.94 -19.59
N GLY A 41 0.79 8.92 -18.26
CA GLY A 41 1.53 7.97 -17.44
C GLY A 41 0.64 6.91 -16.77
N PRO A 42 1.24 5.91 -16.10
CA PRO A 42 0.48 4.92 -15.35
C PRO A 42 -0.27 5.56 -14.18
N PRO A 43 -1.40 4.97 -13.76
CA PRO A 43 -2.13 5.45 -12.59
C PRO A 43 -1.25 5.36 -11.33
N SER A 44 -1.50 6.26 -10.39
CA SER A 44 -0.74 6.34 -9.14
C SER A 44 -1.66 6.11 -7.94
N PRO A 45 -1.23 5.29 -6.96
CA PRO A 45 -1.99 5.08 -5.74
C PRO A 45 -2.08 6.37 -4.93
N CYS A 46 -3.28 6.69 -4.44
CA CYS A 46 -3.45 7.67 -3.39
C CYS A 46 -3.19 7.03 -2.01
N ASN A 47 -3.18 7.85 -0.97
CA ASN A 47 -3.20 7.33 0.39
C ASN A 47 -4.57 6.74 0.73
N ILE A 48 -4.63 5.89 1.77
CA ILE A 48 -5.89 5.41 2.32
C ILE A 48 -6.75 6.62 2.77
N PRO A 49 -8.06 6.67 2.47
CA PRO A 49 -8.93 7.78 2.87
C PRO A 49 -9.05 7.90 4.40
N TRP A 50 -9.07 9.13 4.92
CA TRP A 50 -9.22 9.39 6.36
C TRP A 50 -10.55 8.86 6.92
N SER A 51 -11.64 8.97 6.15
CA SER A 51 -12.96 8.47 6.55
C SER A 51 -12.94 6.97 6.81
N VAL A 52 -12.26 6.21 5.95
CA VAL A 52 -12.11 4.75 6.07
C VAL A 52 -11.27 4.39 7.28
N MET A 53 -10.14 5.08 7.49
CA MET A 53 -9.33 4.90 8.71
C MET A 53 -10.11 5.20 9.99
N ARG A 54 -10.96 6.24 9.97
CA ARG A 54 -11.81 6.60 11.11
C ARG A 54 -12.82 5.51 11.43
N SER A 55 -13.51 4.97 10.43
CA SER A 55 -14.46 3.87 10.63
C SER A 55 -13.76 2.63 11.17
N TYR A 56 -12.65 2.23 10.54
CA TYR A 56 -11.87 1.08 10.97
C TYR A 56 -11.35 1.21 12.41
N ALA A 57 -10.86 2.40 12.79
CA ALA A 57 -10.42 2.68 14.15
C ALA A 57 -11.57 2.58 15.16
N ALA A 58 -12.76 3.09 14.82
CA ALA A 58 -13.94 3.01 15.68
C ALA A 58 -14.40 1.56 15.87
N ASP A 59 -14.44 0.77 14.80
CA ASP A 59 -14.91 -0.62 14.83
C ASP A 59 -13.99 -1.53 15.66
N HIS A 60 -12.69 -1.23 15.71
CA HIS A 60 -11.69 -2.04 16.41
C HIS A 60 -11.22 -1.45 17.74
N GLY A 61 -11.74 -0.28 18.14
CA GLY A 61 -11.33 0.42 19.36
C GLY A 61 -9.88 0.92 19.32
N TYR A 62 -9.36 1.26 18.15
CA TYR A 62 -8.00 1.80 17.99
C TYR A 62 -7.94 3.32 18.15
N ASP A 63 -6.80 3.81 18.61
CA ASP A 63 -6.49 5.23 18.63
C ASP A 63 -6.28 5.74 17.18
N LEU A 64 -7.21 6.60 16.72
CA LEU A 64 -7.19 7.13 15.36
C LEU A 64 -5.91 7.93 15.04
N PRO A 65 -5.44 8.87 15.88
CA PRO A 65 -4.16 9.55 15.66
C PRO A 65 -2.97 8.61 15.45
N ILE A 66 -2.84 7.56 16.27
CA ILE A 66 -1.76 6.57 16.13
C ILE A 66 -1.92 5.75 14.85
N LEU A 67 -3.12 5.22 14.59
CA LEU A 67 -3.41 4.46 13.37
C LEU A 67 -3.09 5.30 12.12
N PHE A 68 -3.56 6.55 12.09
CA PHE A 68 -3.33 7.47 10.99
C PHE A 68 -1.84 7.70 10.74
N ARG A 69 -1.05 7.95 11.79
CA ARG A 69 0.40 8.17 11.65
C ARG A 69 1.10 6.95 11.06
N LEU A 70 0.75 5.75 11.52
CA LEU A 70 1.37 4.50 11.04
C LEU A 70 0.98 4.19 9.60
N LEU A 71 -0.30 4.30 9.25
CA LEU A 71 -0.77 4.04 7.88
C LEU A 71 -0.18 5.05 6.88
N ARG A 72 0.00 6.31 7.27
CA ARG A 72 0.66 7.31 6.40
C ARG A 72 2.12 6.98 6.14
N ALA A 73 2.84 6.47 7.14
CA ALA A 73 4.22 6.03 6.94
C ALA A 73 4.28 4.84 5.96
N MET A 74 3.37 3.87 6.10
CA MET A 74 3.27 2.71 5.20
C MET A 74 2.85 3.11 3.78
N ASP A 75 1.89 4.02 3.63
CA ASP A 75 1.50 4.56 2.32
C ASP A 75 2.66 5.28 1.62
N GLY A 76 3.53 5.96 2.38
CA GLY A 76 4.75 6.59 1.85
C GLY A 76 5.69 5.56 1.23
N VAL A 77 6.01 4.50 1.97
CA VAL A 77 6.86 3.39 1.47
C VAL A 77 6.23 2.72 0.25
N TYR A 78 4.91 2.49 0.27
CA TYR A 78 4.21 1.89 -0.86
C TYR A 78 4.22 2.78 -2.11
N ALA A 79 4.06 4.09 -1.95
CA ALA A 79 4.13 5.04 -3.07
C ALA A 79 5.53 5.06 -3.70
N GLU A 80 6.59 4.98 -2.89
CA GLU A 80 7.98 4.87 -3.36
C GLU A 80 8.19 3.57 -4.15
N TRP A 81 7.80 2.43 -3.57
CA TRP A 81 7.86 1.12 -4.24
C TRP A 81 7.08 1.11 -5.57
N TRP A 82 5.87 1.68 -5.60
CA TRP A 82 5.08 1.79 -6.82
C TRP A 82 5.79 2.63 -7.89
N ALA A 83 6.38 3.75 -7.50
CA ALA A 83 7.13 4.60 -8.41
C ALA A 83 8.36 3.88 -8.99
N GLU A 84 9.02 3.03 -8.20
CA GLU A 84 10.10 2.16 -8.68
C GLU A 84 9.60 1.11 -9.65
N LYS A 85 8.51 0.41 -9.34
CA LYS A 85 7.89 -0.57 -10.25
C LYS A 85 7.47 0.03 -11.57
N VAL A 86 6.91 1.23 -11.55
CA VAL A 86 6.60 2.00 -12.77
C VAL A 86 7.85 2.31 -13.59
N LYS A 87 8.95 2.74 -12.94
CA LYS A 87 10.23 3.00 -13.62
C LYS A 87 10.81 1.72 -14.23
N GLU A 88 10.75 0.60 -13.53
CA GLU A 88 11.21 -0.71 -14.01
C GLU A 88 10.39 -1.18 -15.22
N ALA A 89 9.07 -1.06 -15.17
CA ALA A 89 8.18 -1.41 -16.27
C ALA A 89 8.47 -0.56 -17.52
N ASN A 90 8.69 0.74 -17.36
CA ASN A 90 9.01 1.65 -18.46
C ASN A 90 10.42 1.45 -19.04
N LYS A 91 11.35 0.83 -18.29
CA LYS A 91 12.72 0.54 -18.74
C LYS A 91 12.80 -0.69 -19.65
N LYS A 92 11.82 -1.61 -19.64
CA LYS A 92 11.84 -2.77 -20.53
C LYS A 92 11.60 -2.29 -21.97
N PRO A 93 12.60 -2.36 -22.86
CA PRO A 93 12.45 -1.89 -24.23
C PRO A 93 11.62 -2.87 -25.05
N SER A 94 10.88 -2.31 -25.99
CA SER A 94 10.34 -2.96 -27.19
C SER A 94 11.19 -4.15 -27.64
N THR A 95 10.73 -5.37 -27.38
CA THR A 95 11.11 -6.52 -28.23
C THR A 95 10.33 -6.37 -29.52
N GLU A 96 11.08 -6.15 -30.60
CA GLU A 96 10.66 -6.24 -32.00
C GLU A 96 9.93 -7.56 -32.31
#